data_AF-A0A6B3ELH9-F1
#
_entry.id   AF-A0A6B3ELH9-F1
#
_cell.length_a   1.000
_cell.length_b   1.000
_cell.length_c   1.000
_cell.angle_alpha   90.00
_cell.angle_beta   90.00
_cell.angle_gamma   90.00
#
_symmetry.space_group_name_H-M   'P 1'
#
loop_
_entity.id
_entity.type
_entity.pdbx_description
1 polymer ?
#
loop_
_entity_poly.entity_id
_entity_poly.type
_entity_poly.pdbx_seq_one_letter_code
_entity_poly.pdbx_strand_id
1 'polypeptide(L)'
;QFIVAVDYNVVFVALPDIGKALGFSAQSLQWVVSAYAVAFGGLLLFGGRLVDRIGGRRIFILGAIVFGLSCLVGGFADDPGVLIAARAVQGVGAALLSPA
;
A
#
# COMPACT_ATOMS: atom_id res chain seq x y z
N GLN A 1 0.15 -7.71 10.32
CA GLN A 1 -1.31 -7.76 10.52
C GLN A 1 -1.85 -6.44 11.11
N PHE A 2 -1.52 -6.06 12.36
CA PHE A 2 -2.04 -4.83 12.99
C PHE A 2 -1.73 -3.54 12.21
N ILE A 3 -0.45 -3.27 11.89
CA ILE A 3 -0.03 -2.03 11.20
C ILE A 3 -0.74 -1.86 9.84
N VAL A 4 -0.91 -2.94 9.09
CA VAL A 4 -1.55 -2.92 7.77
C VAL A 4 -3.05 -2.61 7.89
N ALA A 5 -3.73 -3.19 8.87
CA ALA A 5 -5.16 -2.93 9.10
C ALA A 5 -5.43 -1.50 9.59
N VAL A 6 -4.51 -0.94 10.39
CA VAL A 6 -4.57 0.45 10.85
C VAL A 6 -4.39 1.40 9.66
N ASP A 7 -3.39 1.18 8.81
CA ASP A 7 -3.15 2.02 7.62
C ASP A 7 -4.39 2.09 6.73
N TYR A 8 -5.02 0.95 6.46
CA TYR A 8 -6.23 0.87 5.65
C TYR A 8 -7.37 1.72 6.22
N ASN A 9 -7.63 1.64 7.53
CA ASN A 9 -8.68 2.44 8.18
C ASN A 9 -8.37 3.95 8.16
N VAL A 10 -7.11 4.33 8.36
CA VAL A 10 -6.69 5.74 8.33
C VAL A 10 -7.00 6.37 6.97
N VAL A 11 -6.79 5.64 5.87
CA VAL A 11 -7.15 6.12 4.51
C VAL A 11 -8.62 6.45 4.42
N PHE A 12 -9.50 5.55 4.88
CA PHE A 12 -10.94 5.71 4.73
C PHE A 12 -11.47 6.93 5.46
N VAL A 13 -10.90 7.21 6.64
CA VAL A 13 -11.25 8.40 7.41
C VAL A 13 -10.74 9.67 6.72
N ALA A 14 -9.54 9.64 6.14
CA ALA A 14 -8.91 10.79 5.51
C ALA A 14 -9.32 11.02 4.03
N LEU A 15 -10.01 10.07 3.39
CA LEU A 15 -10.38 10.13 1.96
C LEU A 15 -11.04 11.44 1.53
N PRO A 16 -12.03 12.00 2.26
CA PRO A 16 -12.66 13.26 1.88
C PRO A 16 -11.69 14.44 1.88
N ASP A 17 -10.77 14.47 2.85
CA ASP A 17 -9.78 15.54 3.01
C ASP A 17 -8.65 15.41 1.98
N ILE A 18 -8.17 14.18 1.73
CA ILE A 18 -7.24 13.84 0.65
C ILE A 18 -7.80 14.31 -0.70
N GLY A 19 -9.08 14.02 -0.95
CA GLY A 19 -9.73 14.38 -2.21
C GLY A 19 -9.77 15.89 -2.45
N LYS A 20 -10.09 16.67 -1.40
CA LYS A 20 -10.12 18.14 -1.47
C LYS A 20 -8.71 18.75 -1.55
N ALA A 21 -7.76 18.24 -0.78
CA ALA A 21 -6.42 18.80 -0.67
C ALA A 21 -5.60 18.59 -1.96
N LEU A 22 -5.74 17.42 -2.59
CA LEU A 22 -4.98 17.05 -3.80
C LEU A 22 -5.76 17.25 -5.10
N GLY A 23 -7.00 17.75 -5.02
CA GLY A 23 -7.82 18.03 -6.21
C GLY A 23 -8.25 16.78 -6.97
N PHE A 24 -8.47 15.66 -6.28
CA PHE A 24 -8.97 14.44 -6.92
C PHE A 24 -10.36 14.65 -7.52
N SER A 25 -10.59 14.06 -8.70
CA SER A 25 -11.95 13.79 -9.17
C SER A 25 -12.55 12.62 -8.40
N ALA A 26 -13.88 12.53 -8.31
CA ALA A 26 -14.56 11.40 -7.65
C ALA A 26 -14.09 10.03 -8.17
N GLN A 27 -13.82 9.93 -9.47
CA GLN A 27 -13.38 8.70 -10.11
C GLN A 27 -11.91 8.36 -9.81
N SER A 28 -11.03 9.37 -9.70
CA SER A 28 -9.62 9.15 -9.36
C SER A 28 -9.42 8.88 -7.87
N LEU A 29 -10.30 9.41 -7.00
CA LEU A 29 -10.21 9.20 -5.55
C LEU A 29 -10.40 7.73 -5.16
N GLN A 30 -11.25 6.99 -5.89
CA GLN A 30 -11.45 5.55 -5.68
C GLN A 30 -10.17 4.74 -5.89
N TRP A 31 -9.27 5.21 -6.77
CA TRP A 31 -7.99 4.54 -7.03
C TRP A 31 -7.04 4.53 -5.83
N VAL A 32 -7.20 5.44 -4.87
CA VAL A 32 -6.39 5.46 -3.64
C VAL A 32 -6.53 4.14 -2.88
N VAL A 33 -7.75 3.58 -2.83
CA VAL A 33 -8.03 2.29 -2.19
C VAL A 33 -7.79 1.13 -3.16
N SER A 34 -8.29 1.25 -4.39
CA SER A 34 -8.23 0.15 -5.36
C SER A 34 -6.81 -0.21 -5.77
N ALA A 35 -5.90 0.77 -5.92
CA ALA A 35 -4.51 0.49 -6.29
C ALA A 35 -3.79 -0.36 -5.24
N TYR A 36 -4.01 -0.07 -3.96
CA TYR A 36 -3.52 -0.88 -2.85
C TYR A 36 -4.09 -2.30 -2.92
N ALA A 37 -5.42 -2.44 -3.03
CA ALA A 37 -6.08 -3.74 -3.00
C ALA A 37 -5.69 -4.63 -4.19
N VAL A 38 -5.58 -4.06 -5.38
CA VAL A 38 -5.18 -4.78 -6.61
C VAL A 38 -3.74 -5.26 -6.49
N ALA A 39 -2.81 -4.39 -6.07
CA ALA A 39 -1.41 -4.79 -5.91
C ALA A 39 -1.25 -5.84 -4.81
N PHE A 40 -1.93 -5.65 -3.67
CA PHE A 40 -1.93 -6.60 -2.57
C PHE A 40 -2.47 -7.97 -2.98
N GLY A 41 -3.70 -8.01 -3.50
CA GLY A 41 -4.35 -9.26 -3.89
C GLY A 41 -3.63 -9.96 -5.05
N GLY A 42 -3.19 -9.20 -6.06
CA GLY A 42 -2.51 -9.74 -7.24
C GLY A 42 -1.13 -10.33 -6.94
N LEU A 43 -0.43 -9.82 -5.93
CA LEU A 43 0.91 -10.28 -5.56
C LEU A 43 0.94 -11.16 -4.30
N LEU A 44 -0.19 -11.40 -3.65
CA LEU A 44 -0.26 -12.17 -2.40
C LEU A 44 0.36 -13.57 -2.56
N LEU A 45 -0.06 -14.30 -3.61
CA LEU A 45 0.45 -15.64 -3.89
C LEU A 45 1.93 -15.61 -4.32
N PHE A 46 2.36 -14.52 -4.96
CA PHE A 46 3.75 -14.32 -5.36
C PHE A 46 4.65 -14.08 -4.14
N GLY A 47 4.21 -13.27 -3.19
CA GLY A 47 4.88 -13.07 -1.90
C GLY A 47 5.04 -14.38 -1.13
N GLY A 48 4.00 -15.23 -1.10
CA GLY A 48 4.08 -16.57 -0.51
C GLY A 48 5.18 -17.44 -1.12
N ARG A 49 5.22 -17.51 -2.45
CA ARG A 49 6.27 -18.27 -3.15
C ARG A 49 7.68 -17.72 -2.94
N LEU A 50 7.81 -16.39 -2.78
CA LEU A 50 9.09 -15.77 -2.44
C LEU A 50 9.57 -16.16 -1.05
N VAL A 51 8.65 -16.27 -0.07
CA VAL A 51 8.97 -16.74 1.29
C VAL A 51 9.52 -18.17 1.24
N ASP A 52 8.87 -19.06 0.48
CA ASP A 52 9.29 -20.47 0.34
C ASP A 52 10.70 -20.62 -0.25
N ARG A 53 11.11 -19.72 -1.17
CA ARG A 53 12.41 -19.80 -1.84
C ARG A 53 13.53 -19.01 -1.18
N ILE A 54 13.24 -17.79 -0.70
CA ILE A 54 14.26 -16.81 -0.28
C ILE A 54 14.35 -16.74 1.26
N GLY A 55 13.35 -17.28 1.96
CA GLY A 55 13.24 -17.33 3.41
C GLY A 55 12.42 -16.19 4.00
N GLY A 56 11.51 -16.53 4.92
CA GLY A 56 10.52 -15.59 5.49
C GLY A 56 11.12 -14.34 6.12
N ARG A 57 12.24 -14.45 6.85
CA ARG A 57 12.89 -13.29 7.49
C ARG A 57 13.31 -12.21 6.49
N ARG A 58 13.86 -12.60 5.34
CA ARG A 58 14.33 -11.65 4.31
C ARG A 58 13.15 -10.96 3.63
N ILE A 59 12.14 -11.73 3.27
CA ILE A 59 10.93 -11.20 2.62
C ILE A 59 10.15 -10.29 3.57
N PHE A 60 10.06 -10.63 4.86
CA PHE A 60 9.44 -9.77 5.86
C PHE A 60 10.14 -8.41 5.96
N ILE A 61 11.48 -8.39 6.06
CA ILE A 61 12.24 -7.14 6.14
C ILE A 61 12.07 -6.31 4.87
N LEU A 62 12.14 -6.93 3.69
CA LEU A 62 11.91 -6.23 2.41
C LEU A 62 10.50 -5.65 2.33
N GLY A 63 9.48 -6.44 2.69
CA GLY A 63 8.09 -5.99 2.73
C GLY A 63 7.90 -4.82 3.69
N ALA A 64 8.52 -4.87 4.88
CA ALA A 64 8.46 -3.80 5.87
C ALA A 64 9.11 -2.51 5.37
N ILE A 65 10.28 -2.60 4.71
CA ILE A 65 10.97 -1.44 4.12
C ILE A 65 10.12 -0.83 3.00
N VAL A 66 9.59 -1.63 2.08
CA VAL A 66 8.74 -1.17 0.98
C VAL A 66 7.47 -0.50 1.52
N PHE A 67 6.84 -1.12 2.52
CA PHE A 67 5.64 -0.58 3.16
C PHE A 67 5.94 0.75 3.88
N GLY A 68 7.02 0.82 4.65
CA GLY A 68 7.40 2.05 5.36
C GLY A 68 7.76 3.20 4.42
N LEU A 69 8.54 2.92 3.36
CA LEU A 69 8.91 3.95 2.38
C LEU A 69 7.68 4.46 1.60
N SER A 70 6.75 3.57 1.24
CA SER A 70 5.52 3.99 0.57
C SER A 70 4.59 4.79 1.47
N CYS A 71 4.50 4.48 2.78
CA CYS A 71 3.81 5.34 3.75
C CYS A 71 4.41 6.76 3.78
N LEU A 72 5.75 6.87 3.82
CA LEU A 72 6.42 8.16 3.82
C LEU A 72 6.12 8.94 2.53
N VAL A 73 6.27 8.31 1.36
CA VAL A 73 5.95 8.95 0.08
C VAL A 73 4.48 9.38 0.02
N GLY A 74 3.56 8.54 0.49
CA GLY A 74 2.13 8.87 0.54
C GLY A 74 1.80 10.03 1.49
N GLY A 75 2.52 10.16 2.60
CA GLY A 75 2.36 11.26 3.55
C GLY A 75 2.86 12.61 3.04
N PHE A 76 3.80 12.61 2.08
CA PHE A 76 4.33 13.80 1.42
C PHE A 76 3.86 13.93 -0.04
N ALA A 77 2.77 13.25 -0.42
CA ALA A 77 2.27 13.31 -1.78
C ALA A 77 1.54 14.65 -2.01
N ASP A 78 2.04 15.44 -2.97
CA ASP A 78 1.44 16.72 -3.39
C ASP A 78 0.55 16.58 -4.65
N ASP A 79 0.52 15.38 -5.24
CA ASP A 79 -0.23 15.10 -6.47
C ASP A 79 -1.03 13.78 -6.34
N PRO A 80 -2.26 13.72 -6.90
CA PRO A 80 -3.08 12.52 -6.93
C PRO A 80 -2.37 11.25 -7.45
N GLY A 81 -1.59 11.38 -8.53
CA GLY A 81 -0.87 10.29 -9.15
C GLY A 81 0.23 9.73 -8.25
N VAL A 82 0.95 10.62 -7.54
CA VAL A 82 1.97 10.22 -6.56
C VAL A 82 1.34 9.40 -5.44
N LEU A 83 0.19 9.84 -4.92
CA LEU A 83 -0.52 9.12 -3.87
C LEU A 83 -1.02 7.74 -4.35
N ILE A 84 -1.60 7.65 -5.56
CA ILE A 84 -2.03 6.37 -6.14
C ILE A 84 -0.84 5.43 -6.34
N ALA A 85 0.29 5.93 -6.87
CA ALA A 85 1.49 5.13 -7.05
C ALA A 85 2.07 4.64 -5.72
N ALA A 86 2.11 5.51 -4.69
CA ALA A 86 2.51 5.13 -3.35
C ALA A 86 1.62 4.02 -2.79
N ARG A 87 0.29 4.11 -2.98
CA ARG A 87 -0.69 3.08 -2.56
C ARG A 87 -0.46 1.75 -3.27
N ALA A 88 -0.19 1.77 -4.57
CA ALA A 88 0.14 0.56 -5.32
C ALA A 88 1.40 -0.12 -4.75
N VAL A 89 2.48 0.65 -4.55
CA VAL A 89 3.74 0.14 -3.95
C VAL A 89 3.52 -0.37 -2.53
N GLN A 90 2.68 0.31 -1.75
CA GLN A 90 2.31 -0.11 -0.40
C GLN A 90 1.57 -1.46 -0.40
N GLY A 91 0.69 -1.70 -1.38
CA GLY A 91 0.05 -2.98 -1.61
C GLY A 91 1.06 -4.10 -1.90
N VAL A 92 2.11 -3.81 -2.67
CA VAL A 92 3.24 -4.75 -2.88
C VAL A 92 3.92 -5.09 -1.55
N GLY A 93 4.28 -4.06 -0.77
CA GLY A 93 4.90 -4.26 0.56
C GLY A 93 4.02 -5.09 1.49
N ALA A 94 2.71 -4.83 1.50
CA ALA A 94 1.74 -5.59 2.27
C ALA A 94 1.64 -7.06 1.81
N ALA A 95 1.70 -7.34 0.50
CA ALA A 95 1.67 -8.70 -0.03
C ALA A 95 2.89 -9.51 0.39
N LEU A 96 4.05 -8.85 0.51
CA LEU A 96 5.28 -9.46 1.01
C LEU A 96 5.26 -9.67 2.53
N LEU A 97 4.49 -8.86 3.28
CA LEU A 97 4.32 -8.99 4.73
C LEU A 97 3.30 -10.07 5.13
N SER A 98 2.34 -10.39 4.25
CA SER A 98 1.26 -11.34 4.53
C SER A 98 1.58 -12.84 4.53
N PRO A 99 2.68 -13.38 3.97
CA PRO A 99 2.99 -14.81 4.03
C PRO A 99 3.89 -15.21 5.21
N ALA A 100 4.08 -14.32 6.19
CA ALA A 100 4.79 -14.60 7.44
C ALA A 100 3.82 -14.70 8.62
#